data_AF-A0A7J2LSB6-F1
#
_entry.id   AF-A0A7J2LSB6-F1
#
_cell.length_a   1.000
_cell.length_b   1.000
_cell.length_c   1.000
_cell.angle_alpha   90.00
_cell.angle_beta   90.00
_cell.angle_gamma   90.00
#
_symmetry.space_group_name_H-M   'P 1'
#
loop_
_entity.id
_entity.type
_entity.pdbx_description
1 polymer ?
#
loop_
_entity_poly.entity_id
_entity_poly.type
_entity_poly.pdbx_seq_one_letter_code
_entity_poly.pdbx_strand_id
1 'polypeptide(L)'
;MPLKLIVHEPISPLDNIVIKLFEVLIRELDDILLLIESHDGWDGSNVRVVVKVKSDEVVEKVFDAIERVERELGLPGKIIPDIVTPDES
;
A
#
# COMPACT_ATOMS: atom_id res chain seq x y z
N MET A 1 -0.03 -10.56 -13.96
CA MET A 1 -1.15 -9.62 -13.72
C MET A 1 -0.63 -8.22 -13.96
N PRO A 2 -1.36 -7.31 -14.64
CA PRO A 2 -0.92 -5.92 -14.74
C PRO A 2 -0.94 -5.25 -13.36
N LEU A 3 0.01 -4.35 -13.11
CA LEU A 3 0.02 -3.50 -11.92
C LEU A 3 -1.24 -2.63 -11.86
N LYS A 4 -1.85 -2.50 -10.68
CA LYS A 4 -3.08 -1.73 -10.47
C LYS A 4 -2.98 -0.80 -9.26
N LEU A 5 -3.74 0.29 -9.32
CA LEU A 5 -4.03 1.20 -8.23
C LEU A 5 -5.56 1.36 -8.18
N ILE A 6 -6.17 1.07 -7.04
CA ILE A 6 -7.62 1.21 -6.82
C ILE A 6 -7.84 2.22 -5.69
N VAL A 7 -8.73 3.17 -5.92
CA VAL A 7 -9.08 4.24 -4.97
C VAL A 7 -10.59 4.35 -4.86
N HIS A 8 -11.08 5.03 -3.83
CA HIS A 8 -12.52 5.23 -3.63
C HIS A 8 -13.16 6.10 -4.72
N GLU A 9 -14.46 5.89 -4.93
CA GLU A 9 -15.34 6.83 -5.64
C GLU A 9 -16.47 7.30 -4.70
N PRO A 10 -16.54 8.60 -4.34
CA PRO A 10 -15.65 9.68 -4.76
C PRO A 10 -14.28 9.59 -4.09
N ILE A 11 -13.26 10.15 -4.76
CA ILE A 11 -11.89 10.22 -4.24
C ILE A 11 -11.89 11.00 -2.93
N SER A 12 -11.33 10.39 -1.89
CA SER A 12 -11.16 10.94 -0.56
C SER A 12 -9.74 11.49 -0.34
N PRO A 13 -9.48 12.26 0.74
CA PRO A 13 -8.13 12.68 1.09
C PRO A 13 -7.15 11.53 1.34
N LEU A 14 -7.63 10.35 1.79
CA LEU A 14 -6.79 9.18 2.02
C LEU A 14 -6.25 8.63 0.69
N ASP A 15 -7.05 8.69 -0.38
CA ASP A 15 -6.64 8.19 -1.70
C ASP A 15 -5.43 8.96 -2.26
N ASN A 16 -5.26 10.23 -1.90
CA ASN A 16 -4.03 10.98 -2.25
C ASN A 16 -2.78 10.40 -1.57
N ILE A 17 -2.92 9.91 -0.34
CA ILE A 17 -1.85 9.23 0.40
C ILE A 17 -1.55 7.88 -0.26
N VAL A 18 -2.58 7.13 -0.65
CA VAL A 18 -2.44 5.85 -1.34
C VAL A 18 -1.77 6.01 -2.71
N ILE A 19 -2.13 7.04 -3.48
CA ILE A 19 -1.44 7.40 -4.73
C ILE A 19 0.04 7.70 -4.46
N LYS A 20 0.36 8.44 -3.38
CA LYS A 20 1.74 8.74 -3.04
C LYS A 20 2.53 7.49 -2.65
N LEU A 21 1.92 6.61 -1.86
CA LEU A 21 2.50 5.33 -1.47
C LEU A 21 2.75 4.43 -2.68
N PHE A 22 1.83 4.40 -3.65
CA PHE A 22 2.02 3.69 -4.91
C PHE A 22 3.30 4.13 -5.64
N GLU A 23 3.55 5.44 -5.75
CA GLU A 23 4.76 5.97 -6.42
C GLU A 23 6.06 5.48 -5.77
N VAL A 24 6.07 5.34 -4.43
CA VAL A 24 7.23 4.88 -3.67
C VAL A 24 7.37 3.37 -3.84
N LEU A 25 6.31 2.61 -3.63
CA LEU A 25 6.35 1.14 -3.69
C LEU A 25 6.71 0.60 -5.07
N ILE A 26 6.31 1.26 -6.16
CA ILE A 26 6.76 0.86 -7.51
C ILE A 26 8.28 0.87 -7.62
N ARG A 27 8.96 1.83 -6.98
CA ARG A 27 10.42 1.95 -7.06
C ARG A 27 11.13 0.93 -6.16
N GLU A 28 10.55 0.63 -5.01
CA GLU A 28 11.13 -0.27 -4.01
C GLU A 28 10.88 -1.75 -4.31
N LEU A 29 9.72 -2.07 -4.91
CA LEU A 29 9.26 -3.43 -5.14
C LEU A 29 9.27 -3.84 -6.62
N ASP A 30 9.39 -2.90 -7.56
CA ASP A 30 9.41 -3.15 -9.01
C ASP A 30 8.29 -4.10 -9.45
N ASP A 31 8.65 -5.26 -10.02
CA ASP A 31 7.69 -6.22 -10.53
C ASP A 31 7.02 -7.05 -9.43
N ILE A 32 7.45 -6.95 -8.16
CA ILE A 32 6.86 -7.66 -7.02
C ILE A 32 5.49 -7.07 -6.66
N LEU A 33 5.30 -5.75 -6.80
CA LEU A 33 4.02 -5.09 -6.53
C LEU A 33 2.99 -5.45 -7.61
N LEU A 34 1.79 -5.83 -7.20
CA LEU A 34 0.70 -6.20 -8.13
C LEU A 34 -0.50 -5.26 -8.01
N LEU A 35 -0.85 -4.86 -6.80
CA LEU A 35 -1.96 -3.97 -6.53
C LEU A 35 -1.66 -3.15 -5.28
N ILE A 36 -2.09 -1.89 -5.30
CA ILE A 36 -2.41 -1.16 -4.08
C ILE A 36 -3.85 -0.67 -4.16
N GLU A 37 -4.60 -0.85 -3.09
CA GLU A 37 -5.96 -0.36 -3.00
C GLU A 37 -6.19 0.39 -1.70
N SER A 38 -7.00 1.44 -1.76
CA SER A 38 -7.69 1.93 -0.57
C SER A 38 -8.66 0.84 -0.11
N HIS A 39 -8.56 0.45 1.15
CA HIS A 39 -9.21 -0.74 1.69
C HIS A 39 -10.00 -0.37 2.96
N ASP A 40 -11.05 -1.10 3.28
CA ASP A 40 -11.77 -0.98 4.56
C ASP A 40 -11.78 -2.37 5.23
N GLY A 41 -10.68 -2.69 5.89
CA GLY A 41 -10.46 -3.98 6.53
C GLY A 41 -11.17 -4.08 7.87
N TRP A 42 -11.67 -5.28 8.18
CA TRP A 42 -12.35 -5.57 9.45
C TRP A 42 -11.42 -5.41 10.67
N ASP A 43 -10.11 -5.50 10.46
CA ASP A 43 -9.05 -5.30 11.45
C ASP A 43 -8.63 -3.84 11.59
N GLY A 44 -9.25 -2.93 10.83
CA GLY A 44 -8.92 -1.51 10.77
C GLY A 44 -7.84 -1.16 9.75
N SER A 45 -7.37 -2.11 8.95
CA SER A 45 -6.52 -1.80 7.79
C SER A 45 -7.25 -0.90 6.81
N ASN A 46 -6.54 0.11 6.29
CA ASN A 46 -7.12 1.13 5.41
C ASN A 46 -6.44 1.20 4.03
N VAL A 47 -5.41 0.39 3.82
CA VAL A 47 -4.70 0.23 2.55
C VAL A 47 -4.36 -1.24 2.39
N ARG A 48 -4.67 -1.85 1.25
CA ARG A 48 -4.20 -3.19 0.93
C ARG A 48 -3.12 -3.15 -0.13
N VAL A 49 -2.04 -3.90 0.10
CA VAL A 49 -0.88 -4.03 -0.79
C VAL A 49 -0.77 -5.50 -1.19
N VAL A 50 -0.99 -5.79 -2.47
CA VAL A 50 -0.86 -7.15 -3.00
C VAL A 50 0.50 -7.30 -3.67
N VAL A 51 1.27 -8.30 -3.22
CA VAL A 51 2.62 -8.60 -3.68
C VAL A 51 2.71 -10.02 -4.23
N LYS A 52 3.57 -10.25 -5.25
CA LYS A 52 3.81 -11.60 -5.80
C LYS A 52 4.29 -12.59 -4.75
N VAL A 53 5.13 -12.13 -3.83
CA VAL A 53 5.72 -12.92 -2.75
C VAL A 53 5.77 -12.06 -1.49
N LYS A 54 5.33 -12.64 -0.36
CA LYS A 54 5.32 -11.99 0.95
C LYS A 54 6.48 -12.53 1.79
N SER A 55 7.70 -12.12 1.44
CA SER A 55 8.90 -12.36 2.26
C SER A 55 9.07 -11.27 3.32
N ASP A 56 9.84 -11.55 4.37
CA ASP A 56 10.15 -10.56 5.41
C ASP A 56 10.78 -9.28 4.82
N GLU A 57 11.67 -9.41 3.82
CA GLU A 57 12.27 -8.27 3.11
C GLU A 57 11.21 -7.41 2.38
N VAL A 58 10.22 -8.03 1.74
CA VAL A 58 9.14 -7.30 1.05
C VAL A 58 8.26 -6.59 2.07
N VAL A 59 7.93 -7.27 3.18
CA VAL A 59 7.14 -6.68 4.27
C VAL A 59 7.87 -5.47 4.87
N GLU A 60 9.17 -5.59 5.16
CA GLU A 60 10.01 -4.50 5.67
C GLU A 60 10.01 -3.30 4.71
N LYS A 61 10.25 -3.53 3.41
CA LYS A 61 10.20 -2.46 2.39
C LYS A 61 8.85 -1.75 2.32
N VAL A 62 7.74 -2.48 2.51
CA VAL A 62 6.41 -1.86 2.55
C VAL A 62 6.27 -0.95 3.76
N PHE A 63 6.69 -1.42 4.95
CA PHE A 63 6.64 -0.60 6.16
C PHE A 63 7.55 0.63 6.08
N ASP A 64 8.77 0.49 5.55
CA ASP A 64 9.70 1.62 5.33
C ASP A 64 9.11 2.66 4.37
N ALA A 65 8.47 2.20 3.28
CA ALA A 65 7.80 3.09 2.33
C ALA A 65 6.63 3.84 2.98
N ILE A 66 5.85 3.16 3.82
CA ILE A 66 4.75 3.77 4.59
C ILE A 66 5.28 4.83 5.54
N GLU A 67 6.27 4.49 6.38
CA GLU A 67 6.84 5.43 7.35
C GLU A 67 7.40 6.67 6.64
N ARG A 68 8.08 6.47 5.51
CA ARG A 68 8.60 7.57 4.69
C ARG A 68 7.49 8.50 4.19
N VAL A 69 6.43 7.95 3.60
CA VAL A 69 5.30 8.75 3.07
C VAL A 69 4.58 9.49 4.19
N GLU A 70 4.32 8.82 5.31
CA GLU A 70 3.70 9.45 6.48
C GLU A 70 4.54 10.59 7.03
N ARG A 71 5.86 10.40 7.12
CA ARG A 71 6.79 11.44 7.58
C ARG A 71 6.86 12.61 6.62
N GLU A 72 6.90 12.37 5.31
CA GLU A 72 6.92 13.42 4.27
C GLU A 72 5.63 14.25 4.31
N LEU A 73 4.49 13.65 4.64
CA LEU A 73 3.18 14.32 4.71
C LEU A 73 2.83 14.86 6.11
N GLY A 74 3.64 14.55 7.13
CA GLY A 74 3.36 14.95 8.52
C GLY A 74 2.15 14.23 9.14
N LEU A 75 1.88 12.98 8.72
CA LEU A 75 0.72 12.18 9.10
C LEU A 75 1.14 10.80 9.69
N PRO A 76 1.87 10.76 10.82
CA PRO A 76 2.35 9.50 11.39
C PRO A 76 1.21 8.58 11.85
N GLY A 77 1.32 7.29 11.55
CA GLY A 77 0.36 6.25 11.96
C GLY A 77 -1.00 6.36 11.27
N LYS A 78 -1.06 7.00 10.10
CA LYS A 78 -2.29 7.19 9.33
C LYS A 78 -2.62 5.99 8.44
N ILE A 79 -1.61 5.27 7.96
CA ILE A 79 -1.72 4.12 7.08
C ILE A 79 -1.61 2.85 7.93
N ILE A 80 -2.61 1.98 7.80
CA ILE A 80 -2.63 0.66 8.42
C ILE A 80 -2.70 -0.34 7.27
N PRO A 81 -1.58 -0.99 6.90
CA PRO A 81 -1.52 -1.82 5.71
C PRO A 81 -2.04 -3.25 5.96
N ASP A 82 -2.76 -3.79 4.99
CA ASP A 82 -2.99 -5.22 4.79
C ASP A 82 -2.11 -5.73 3.64
N ILE A 83 -1.03 -6.45 3.95
CA ILE A 83 -0.07 -6.97 2.96
C ILE A 83 -0.40 -8.42 2.67
N VAL A 84 -0.76 -8.75 1.43
CA VAL A 84 -1.26 -10.07 1.05
C VAL A 84 -0.65 -10.56 -0.27
N THR A 85 -0.68 -11.86 -0.50
CA THR A 85 -0.45 -12.46 -1.82
C THR A 85 -1.78 -12.54 -2.61
N PRO A 86 -1.76 -12.76 -3.94
CA PRO A 86 -2.99 -12.83 -4.74
C PRO A 86 -3.99 -13.91 -4.31
N ASP A 87 -3.52 -14.97 -3.64
CA ASP A 87 -4.37 -16.05 -3.13
C ASP A 87 -5.04 -15.68 -1.79
N GLU A 88 -4.56 -14.62 -1.14
CA GLU A 88 -5.04 -14.09 0.14
C GLU A 88 -5.82 -12.75 -0.03
N SER A 89 -5.81 -12.16 -1.23
CA SER A 89 -6.44 -10.87 -1.55
C SER A 89 -7.91 -10.98 -1.90
#